data_AF-A0A7S3T4C4-F1
#
_entry.id   AF-A0A7S3T4C4-F1
#
_cell.length_a   1.000
_cell.length_b   1.000
_cell.length_c   1.000
_cell.angle_alpha   90.00
_cell.angle_beta   90.00
_cell.angle_gamma   90.00
#
_symmetry.space_group_name_H-M   'P 1'
#
loop_
_entity.id
_entity.type
_entity.pdbx_description
1 polymer ?
#
loop_
_entity_poly.entity_id
_entity_poly.type
_entity_poly.pdbx_seq_one_letter_code
_entity_poly.pdbx_strand_id
1 'polypeptide(L)'
;RTTRQQRGALRSGTLPASSALSQASAGPFMKLSAVRRLALAGSLSASVALGLQLQHGRDARPFGASVAFAQPRAAGVTMLASPAEGRARLIDGKAIAAAVRRDIKASSDELKAAHGTTPGLAVVLVGNRTDSATYVRMKKKAAAEVGFYSVDRNFDETVTQEQLLATVEELNADPRIHGILVQLPLPRHIDEAAVLESIAVAKDVDGFSAENIGRMCLRGGEPPLALPCTPAGCVELLQRSEIQVAGKEVVVLGRSNIVGMPVAHLLQSMDATVTVCHSRTADLPAQAARPPDRKASALPDLPTRSCTHAIALHCL
;
A
#
# COMPACT_ATOMS: atom_id res chain seq x y z
N ARG A 1 -32.88 10.78 64.28
CA ARG A 1 -33.70 12.01 64.32
C ARG A 1 -33.37 12.78 63.04
N THR A 2 -34.18 12.72 61.98
CA THR A 2 -35.38 13.57 61.71
C THR A 2 -35.00 15.03 61.39
N THR A 3 -35.40 15.69 60.29
CA THR A 3 -36.38 15.35 59.22
C THR A 3 -36.36 16.37 58.04
N ARG A 4 -37.15 16.09 56.97
CA ARG A 4 -37.71 17.03 55.93
C ARG A 4 -36.74 17.51 54.82
N GLN A 5 -37.16 17.82 53.58
CA GLN A 5 -38.47 17.98 52.90
C GLN A 5 -38.29 17.85 51.35
N GLN A 6 -39.23 17.47 50.45
CA GLN A 6 -40.39 16.55 50.38
C GLN A 6 -40.83 16.39 48.90
N ARG A 7 -41.32 15.19 48.48
CA ARG A 7 -42.13 14.90 47.24
C ARG A 7 -41.40 15.07 45.88
N GLY A 8 -41.77 14.37 44.79
CA GLY A 8 -42.71 13.26 44.54
C GLY A 8 -42.49 12.77 43.09
N ALA A 9 -42.47 11.47 42.75
CA ALA A 9 -43.55 10.47 42.78
C ALA A 9 -44.47 10.50 41.52
N LEU A 10 -44.38 9.41 40.73
CA LEU A 10 -45.29 8.94 39.67
C LEU A 10 -45.13 9.62 38.27
N ARG A 11 -45.35 8.93 37.13
CA ARG A 11 -45.78 7.53 36.90
C ARG A 11 -45.23 6.96 35.58
N SER A 12 -45.26 5.63 35.43
CA SER A 12 -44.91 4.91 34.21
C SER A 12 -46.02 4.92 33.15
N GLY A 13 -45.65 4.74 31.88
CA GLY A 13 -46.54 4.50 30.75
C GLY A 13 -45.81 3.70 29.66
N THR A 14 -46.50 2.78 28.98
CA THR A 14 -45.88 1.78 28.09
C THR A 14 -46.61 1.66 26.75
N LEU A 15 -45.84 1.72 25.65
CA LEU A 15 -46.20 1.21 24.31
C LEU A 15 -47.37 1.97 23.61
N PRO A 16 -47.64 1.76 22.29
CA PRO A 16 -47.07 0.77 21.36
C PRO A 16 -46.40 1.34 20.10
N ALA A 17 -45.97 0.44 19.21
CA ALA A 17 -45.50 0.76 17.87
C ALA A 17 -46.66 1.00 16.89
N SER A 18 -46.39 1.73 15.80
CA SER A 18 -47.25 1.77 14.61
C SER A 18 -46.38 1.96 13.36
N SER A 19 -46.82 1.39 12.23
CA SER A 19 -46.17 1.47 10.93
C SER A 19 -46.81 2.53 10.04
N ALA A 20 -45.99 3.26 9.27
CA ALA A 20 -46.46 4.06 8.14
C ALA A 20 -45.42 3.98 7.02
N LEU A 21 -45.87 3.67 5.80
CA LEU A 21 -45.02 3.71 4.62
C LEU A 21 -44.98 5.14 4.04
N SER A 22 -43.86 5.48 3.42
CA SER A 22 -43.82 6.47 2.33
C SER A 22 -42.86 5.99 1.26
N GLN A 23 -43.22 6.18 -0.02
CA GLN A 23 -42.41 5.76 -1.17
C GLN A 23 -42.04 6.99 -2.03
N ALA A 24 -40.73 7.22 -2.18
CA ALA A 24 -40.11 7.90 -3.32
C ALA A 24 -38.64 7.41 -3.37
N SER A 25 -38.05 6.80 -4.40
CA SER A 25 -38.17 6.79 -5.88
C SER A 25 -37.08 7.64 -6.56
N ALA A 26 -36.31 6.98 -7.46
CA ALA A 26 -35.07 7.46 -8.11
C ALA A 26 -33.89 7.80 -7.15
N GLY A 27 -32.61 7.67 -7.51
CA GLY A 27 -31.97 7.18 -8.74
C GLY A 27 -30.72 6.30 -8.44
N PRO A 28 -29.94 5.88 -9.46
CA PRO A 28 -29.08 4.69 -9.34
C PRO A 28 -27.68 4.92 -8.73
N PHE A 29 -27.35 4.15 -7.69
CA PHE A 29 -25.98 3.90 -7.26
C PHE A 29 -25.22 3.07 -8.32
N MET A 30 -24.18 3.62 -8.95
CA MET A 30 -23.25 2.83 -9.75
C MET A 30 -22.32 1.99 -8.87
N LYS A 31 -22.63 0.69 -8.75
CA LYS A 31 -21.69 -0.30 -8.22
C LYS A 31 -20.60 -0.58 -9.26
N LEU A 32 -19.39 -0.09 -9.01
CA LEU A 32 -18.24 -0.24 -9.92
C LEU A 32 -17.61 -1.65 -9.85
N SER A 33 -18.40 -2.68 -10.17
CA SER A 33 -18.00 -4.10 -10.12
C SER A 33 -18.08 -4.79 -11.50
N ALA A 34 -17.84 -4.03 -12.58
CA ALA A 34 -18.16 -4.42 -13.96
C ALA A 34 -16.97 -4.44 -14.94
N VAL A 35 -15.73 -4.60 -14.45
CA VAL A 35 -14.53 -4.77 -15.31
C VAL A 35 -13.83 -6.12 -15.01
N ARG A 36 -14.60 -7.22 -15.02
CA ARG A 36 -14.05 -8.57 -14.74
C ARG A 36 -14.76 -9.72 -15.46
N ARG A 37 -15.00 -9.58 -16.78
CA ARG A 37 -15.31 -10.71 -17.69
C ARG A 37 -15.37 -10.32 -19.19
N LEU A 38 -14.21 -10.19 -19.87
CA LEU A 38 -14.19 -10.21 -21.35
C LEU A 38 -12.82 -10.59 -21.98
N ALA A 39 -12.32 -11.80 -21.73
CA ALA A 39 -11.20 -12.37 -22.49
C ALA A 39 -11.07 -13.90 -22.28
N LEU A 40 -11.97 -14.72 -22.85
CA LEU A 40 -11.78 -16.17 -23.15
C LEU A 40 -13.05 -16.79 -23.76
N ALA A 41 -13.22 -16.64 -25.08
CA ALA A 41 -14.13 -17.43 -25.91
C ALA A 41 -13.64 -17.31 -27.36
N GLY A 42 -13.02 -18.37 -27.92
CA GLY A 42 -12.20 -18.17 -29.14
C GLY A 42 -11.80 -19.39 -29.97
N SER A 43 -12.14 -20.63 -29.58
CA SER A 43 -12.18 -21.79 -30.49
C SER A 43 -12.80 -23.01 -29.80
N LEU A 44 -13.47 -23.86 -30.58
CA LEU A 44 -13.97 -25.16 -30.13
C LEU A 44 -13.06 -26.26 -30.69
N SER A 45 -12.88 -27.34 -29.93
CA SER A 45 -13.20 -28.68 -30.44
C SER A 45 -13.53 -29.63 -29.29
N ALA A 46 -14.20 -30.73 -29.59
CA ALA A 46 -14.80 -31.61 -28.59
C ALA A 46 -13.98 -32.90 -28.35
N SER A 47 -14.14 -33.47 -27.17
CA SER A 47 -14.15 -34.92 -26.97
C SER A 47 -14.91 -35.26 -25.68
N VAL A 48 -15.67 -36.36 -25.73
CA VAL A 48 -16.54 -36.83 -24.63
C VAL A 48 -15.85 -37.98 -23.91
N ALA A 49 -15.84 -37.94 -22.58
CA ALA A 49 -15.57 -39.11 -21.73
C ALA A 49 -16.49 -39.06 -20.51
N LEU A 50 -17.23 -40.14 -20.26
CA LEU A 50 -18.16 -40.25 -19.13
C LEU A 50 -17.44 -40.94 -17.96
N GLY A 51 -17.63 -40.43 -16.74
CA GLY A 51 -16.97 -41.00 -15.55
C GLY A 51 -17.55 -40.48 -14.24
N LEU A 52 -18.62 -41.12 -13.75
CA LEU A 52 -19.08 -40.93 -12.37
C LEU A 52 -18.18 -41.72 -11.42
N GLN A 53 -17.65 -41.07 -10.38
CA GLN A 53 -17.46 -41.70 -9.07
C GLN A 53 -17.47 -40.64 -7.96
N LEU A 54 -17.81 -41.07 -6.74
CA LEU A 54 -18.32 -40.20 -5.68
C LEU A 54 -17.26 -39.76 -4.67
N GLN A 55 -17.42 -38.51 -4.21
CA GLN A 55 -17.12 -38.01 -2.86
C GLN A 55 -15.82 -38.45 -2.16
N HIS A 56 -14.94 -37.49 -1.86
CA HIS A 56 -14.61 -37.12 -0.47
C HIS A 56 -14.14 -35.66 -0.42
N GLY A 57 -14.51 -34.91 0.62
CA GLY A 57 -14.40 -33.45 0.64
C GLY A 57 -13.07 -32.90 1.16
N ARG A 58 -12.41 -32.04 0.37
CA ARG A 58 -11.37 -31.07 0.80
C ARG A 58 -11.45 -29.80 -0.06
N ASP A 59 -12.36 -28.89 0.27
CA ASP A 59 -12.48 -27.57 -0.39
C ASP A 59 -11.35 -26.63 0.10
N ALA A 60 -10.14 -26.86 -0.39
CA ALA A 60 -8.96 -26.02 -0.15
C ALA A 60 -8.55 -25.34 -1.47
N ARG A 61 -9.30 -24.30 -1.87
CA ARG A 61 -9.03 -23.56 -3.11
C ARG A 61 -7.88 -22.56 -2.88
N PRO A 62 -6.78 -22.59 -3.65
CA PRO A 62 -5.82 -21.49 -3.65
C PRO A 62 -6.47 -20.27 -4.30
N PHE A 63 -6.63 -19.17 -3.54
CA PHE A 63 -7.30 -17.98 -4.04
C PHE A 63 -6.30 -16.96 -4.61
N GLY A 64 -6.46 -16.62 -5.88
CA GLY A 64 -5.65 -15.62 -6.57
C GLY A 64 -6.50 -14.50 -7.20
N ALA A 65 -5.83 -13.39 -7.50
CA ALA A 65 -6.32 -12.24 -8.25
C ALA A 65 -7.37 -11.33 -7.57
N SER A 66 -6.86 -10.29 -6.91
CA SER A 66 -7.24 -8.90 -7.24
C SER A 66 -6.01 -8.02 -7.52
N VAL A 67 -4.88 -8.27 -6.83
CA VAL A 67 -3.54 -7.77 -7.22
C VAL A 67 -2.71 -8.96 -7.69
N ALA A 68 -2.36 -9.00 -8.98
CA ALA A 68 -1.69 -10.14 -9.60
C ALA A 68 -0.21 -9.82 -9.89
N PHE A 69 0.66 -10.05 -8.90
CA PHE A 69 2.10 -10.18 -9.17
C PHE A 69 2.32 -11.38 -10.08
N ALA A 70 2.99 -11.16 -11.23
CA ALA A 70 3.19 -12.20 -12.23
C ALA A 70 4.20 -13.24 -11.75
N GLN A 71 3.76 -14.47 -11.53
CA GLN A 71 4.67 -15.59 -11.27
C GLN A 71 5.39 -16.00 -12.57
N PRO A 72 6.73 -16.09 -12.58
CA PRO A 72 7.46 -16.57 -13.75
C PRO A 72 7.17 -18.07 -13.96
N ARG A 73 6.78 -18.43 -15.19
CA ARG A 73 6.67 -19.84 -15.59
C ARG A 73 8.07 -20.47 -15.63
N ALA A 74 8.18 -21.69 -15.14
CA ALA A 74 9.42 -22.46 -15.17
C ALA A 74 9.80 -22.87 -16.61
N ALA A 75 10.54 -21.99 -17.29
CA ALA A 75 11.39 -22.36 -18.42
C ALA A 75 12.71 -22.95 -17.90
N GLY A 76 13.40 -23.75 -18.73
CA GLY A 76 14.58 -24.51 -18.32
C GLY A 76 15.69 -23.64 -17.70
N VAL A 77 16.20 -24.05 -16.54
CA VAL A 77 17.27 -23.33 -15.82
C VAL A 77 18.59 -23.49 -16.57
N THR A 78 18.86 -22.58 -17.50
CA THR A 78 20.23 -22.32 -17.94
C THR A 78 20.97 -21.67 -16.77
N MET A 79 21.90 -22.40 -16.15
CA MET A 79 22.68 -21.90 -15.03
C MET A 79 23.62 -20.79 -15.50
N LEU A 80 23.17 -19.54 -15.38
CA LEU A 80 24.01 -18.37 -15.60
C LEU A 80 25.20 -18.42 -14.62
N ALA A 81 26.39 -18.14 -15.14
CA ALA A 81 27.62 -18.24 -14.37
C ALA A 81 27.59 -17.33 -13.13
N SER A 82 28.14 -17.82 -12.01
CA SER A 82 28.30 -17.03 -10.80
C SER A 82 29.05 -15.74 -11.12
N PRO A 83 28.61 -14.57 -10.63
CA PRO A 83 29.37 -13.33 -10.81
C PRO A 83 30.76 -13.48 -10.19
N ALA A 84 31.77 -12.87 -10.84
CA ALA A 84 33.14 -12.90 -10.36
C ALA A 84 33.24 -12.32 -8.93
N GLU A 85 33.98 -13.01 -8.08
CA GLU A 85 33.99 -12.77 -6.63
C GLU A 85 34.45 -11.35 -6.27
N GLY A 86 33.82 -10.76 -5.25
CA GLY A 86 34.28 -9.51 -4.63
C GLY A 86 33.71 -8.19 -5.17
N ARG A 87 32.79 -8.18 -6.16
CA ARG A 87 32.10 -6.95 -6.61
C ARG A 87 30.61 -6.97 -6.30
N ALA A 88 30.13 -5.93 -5.62
CA ALA A 88 28.71 -5.71 -5.38
C ALA A 88 27.95 -5.41 -6.69
N ARG A 89 26.78 -6.03 -6.88
CA ARG A 89 25.87 -5.73 -8.00
C ARG A 89 25.16 -4.40 -7.73
N LEU A 90 25.31 -3.44 -8.65
CA LEU A 90 24.58 -2.18 -8.59
C LEU A 90 23.08 -2.42 -8.82
N ILE A 91 22.25 -1.94 -7.88
CA ILE A 91 20.81 -1.78 -8.08
C ILE A 91 20.59 -0.39 -8.69
N ASP A 92 20.43 -0.31 -10.01
CA ASP A 92 20.16 0.96 -10.69
C ASP A 92 18.69 1.36 -10.54
N GLY A 93 18.41 2.06 -9.43
CA GLY A 93 17.09 2.63 -9.16
C GLY A 93 16.63 3.68 -10.17
N LYS A 94 17.54 4.32 -10.92
CA LYS A 94 17.19 5.27 -11.98
C LYS A 94 16.67 4.54 -13.22
N ALA A 95 17.33 3.44 -13.61
CA ALA A 95 16.87 2.56 -14.68
C ALA A 95 15.55 1.86 -14.31
N ILE A 96 15.43 1.33 -13.08
CA ILE A 96 14.20 0.70 -12.59
C ILE A 96 13.04 1.71 -12.55
N ALA A 97 13.23 2.90 -11.97
CA ALA A 97 12.18 3.92 -11.97
C ALA A 97 11.79 4.38 -13.39
N ALA A 98 12.73 4.40 -14.34
CA ALA A 98 12.41 4.70 -15.75
C ALA A 98 11.65 3.55 -16.44
N ALA A 99 11.87 2.29 -16.05
CA ALA A 99 11.03 1.18 -16.48
C ALA A 99 9.60 1.33 -15.91
N VAL A 100 9.47 1.48 -14.59
CA VAL A 100 8.18 1.69 -13.89
C VAL A 100 7.35 2.82 -14.54
N ARG A 101 7.96 3.95 -14.91
CA ARG A 101 7.21 5.05 -15.57
C ARG A 101 6.79 4.73 -17.01
N ARG A 102 7.49 3.87 -17.75
CA ARG A 102 6.99 3.37 -19.05
C ARG A 102 5.79 2.45 -18.87
N ASP A 103 5.85 1.57 -17.86
CA ASP A 103 4.77 0.64 -17.54
C ASP A 103 3.50 1.42 -17.13
N ILE A 104 3.63 2.39 -16.22
CA ILE A 104 2.55 3.29 -15.80
C ILE A 104 2.01 4.11 -16.99
N LYS A 105 2.89 4.61 -17.87
CA LYS A 105 2.44 5.35 -19.07
C LYS A 105 1.59 4.47 -19.99
N ALA A 106 1.98 3.22 -20.23
CA ALA A 106 1.18 2.30 -21.05
C ALA A 106 -0.22 2.11 -20.47
N SER A 107 -0.33 1.81 -19.18
CA SER A 107 -1.64 1.67 -18.51
C SER A 107 -2.44 2.97 -18.45
N SER A 108 -1.78 4.13 -18.39
CA SER A 108 -2.40 5.47 -18.45
C SER A 108 -3.02 5.74 -19.83
N ASP A 109 -2.27 5.44 -20.90
CA ASP A 109 -2.74 5.57 -22.29
C ASP A 109 -3.87 4.56 -22.58
N GLU A 110 -3.78 3.33 -22.09
CA GLU A 110 -4.81 2.29 -22.19
C GLU A 110 -6.12 2.69 -21.48
N LEU A 111 -6.05 3.15 -20.23
CA LEU A 111 -7.21 3.63 -19.47
C LEU A 111 -7.92 4.78 -20.21
N LYS A 112 -7.14 5.70 -20.76
CA LYS A 112 -7.63 6.84 -21.53
C LYS A 112 -8.27 6.42 -22.85
N ALA A 113 -7.71 5.43 -23.54
CA ALA A 113 -8.28 4.90 -24.78
C ALA A 113 -9.57 4.08 -24.55
N ALA A 114 -9.64 3.31 -23.47
CA ALA A 114 -10.77 2.43 -23.17
C ALA A 114 -11.95 3.13 -22.48
N HIS A 115 -11.68 4.17 -21.68
CA HIS A 115 -12.68 4.81 -20.81
C HIS A 115 -12.73 6.34 -20.89
N GLY A 116 -11.83 6.99 -21.64
CA GLY A 116 -11.69 8.45 -21.67
C GLY A 116 -11.05 9.06 -20.40
N THR A 117 -10.91 8.27 -19.33
CA THR A 117 -10.35 8.70 -18.05
C THR A 117 -8.86 8.95 -18.15
N THR A 118 -8.42 10.17 -17.80
CA THR A 118 -7.01 10.46 -17.54
C THR A 118 -6.81 10.46 -16.01
N PRO A 119 -5.88 9.66 -15.43
CA PRO A 119 -5.63 9.67 -13.99
C PRO A 119 -5.19 11.07 -13.52
N GLY A 120 -5.62 11.46 -12.32
CA GLY A 120 -5.36 12.79 -11.78
C GLY A 120 -4.68 12.78 -10.43
N LEU A 121 -3.61 13.58 -10.28
CA LEU A 121 -2.83 13.73 -9.05
C LEU A 121 -2.85 15.18 -8.58
N ALA A 122 -3.25 15.40 -7.33
CA ALA A 122 -3.12 16.69 -6.67
C ALA A 122 -1.89 16.71 -5.76
N VAL A 123 -1.10 17.79 -5.80
CA VAL A 123 0.06 18.00 -4.91
C VAL A 123 -0.15 19.27 -4.11
N VAL A 124 -0.23 19.12 -2.79
CA VAL A 124 -0.26 20.21 -1.81
C VAL A 124 1.14 20.44 -1.27
N LEU A 125 1.62 21.68 -1.32
CA LEU A 125 2.92 22.11 -0.80
C LEU A 125 2.70 23.31 0.12
N VAL A 126 3.35 23.29 1.28
CA VAL A 126 3.36 24.41 2.23
C VAL A 126 4.80 24.87 2.46
N GLY A 127 5.00 26.18 2.32
CA GLY A 127 6.29 26.82 2.48
C GLY A 127 7.25 26.69 1.30
N ASN A 128 8.33 27.45 1.37
CA ASN A 128 9.24 27.69 0.26
C ASN A 128 10.59 26.99 0.42
N ARG A 129 10.64 25.88 1.17
CA ARG A 129 11.86 25.09 1.37
C ARG A 129 12.40 24.53 0.06
N THR A 130 13.70 24.73 -0.18
CA THR A 130 14.38 24.40 -1.45
C THR A 130 14.55 22.89 -1.70
N ASP A 131 14.53 22.07 -0.66
CA ASP A 131 14.45 20.60 -0.74
C ASP A 131 13.06 20.15 -1.19
N SER A 132 12.00 20.58 -0.50
CA SER A 132 10.60 20.32 -0.88
C SER A 132 10.30 20.74 -2.31
N ALA A 133 10.74 21.92 -2.73
CA ALA A 133 10.58 22.42 -4.11
C ALA A 133 11.23 21.52 -5.17
N THR A 134 12.29 20.79 -4.82
CA THR A 134 12.94 19.83 -5.73
C THR A 134 12.19 18.50 -5.80
N TYR A 135 11.77 17.94 -4.67
CA TYR A 135 10.90 16.75 -4.67
C TYR A 135 9.59 16.99 -5.40
N VAL A 136 8.93 18.13 -5.16
CA VAL A 136 7.69 18.53 -5.83
C VAL A 136 7.91 18.72 -7.34
N ARG A 137 8.99 19.35 -7.78
CA ARG A 137 9.35 19.44 -9.21
C ARG A 137 9.55 18.06 -9.86
N MET A 138 10.15 17.11 -9.15
CA MET A 138 10.33 15.74 -9.63
C MET A 138 9.00 14.96 -9.68
N LYS A 139 8.12 15.11 -8.68
CA LYS A 139 6.76 14.52 -8.66
C LYS A 139 5.92 15.03 -9.85
N LYS A 140 5.88 16.34 -10.09
CA LYS A 140 5.20 16.93 -11.27
C LYS A 140 5.76 16.41 -12.59
N LYS A 141 7.09 16.36 -12.72
CA LYS A 141 7.75 15.83 -13.94
C LYS A 141 7.41 14.37 -14.18
N ALA A 142 7.36 13.54 -13.14
CA ALA A 142 6.95 12.15 -13.24
C ALA A 142 5.48 11.99 -13.67
N ALA A 143 4.56 12.77 -13.10
CA ALA A 143 3.15 12.78 -13.48
C ALA A 143 2.95 13.19 -14.96
N ALA A 144 3.66 14.23 -15.41
CA ALA A 144 3.66 14.66 -16.81
C ALA A 144 4.30 13.61 -17.76
N GLU A 145 5.38 12.94 -17.35
CA GLU A 145 6.01 11.85 -18.10
C GLU A 145 5.06 10.66 -18.35
N VAL A 146 4.08 10.43 -17.46
CA VAL A 146 3.05 9.37 -17.60
C VAL A 146 1.68 9.89 -18.09
N GLY A 147 1.59 11.17 -18.46
CA GLY A 147 0.39 11.77 -19.06
C GLY A 147 -0.78 12.01 -18.09
N PHE A 148 -0.53 12.05 -16.77
CA PHE A 148 -1.57 12.34 -15.78
C PHE A 148 -2.01 13.81 -15.82
N TYR A 149 -3.25 14.06 -15.40
CA TYR A 149 -3.73 15.38 -15.01
C TYR A 149 -3.10 15.77 -13.66
N SER A 150 -2.48 16.95 -13.57
CA SER A 150 -1.82 17.41 -12.34
C SER A 150 -2.40 18.73 -11.85
N VAL A 151 -2.77 18.80 -10.57
CA VAL A 151 -3.19 20.03 -9.90
C VAL A 151 -2.23 20.35 -8.76
N ASP A 152 -1.79 21.60 -8.70
CA ASP A 152 -0.91 22.09 -7.64
C ASP A 152 -1.67 23.02 -6.69
N ARG A 153 -1.39 22.90 -5.39
CA ARG A 153 -1.85 23.79 -4.33
C ARG A 153 -0.64 24.20 -3.49
N ASN A 154 -0.02 25.33 -3.84
CA ASN A 154 1.11 25.88 -3.09
C ASN A 154 0.59 26.92 -2.08
N PHE A 155 1.09 26.88 -0.85
CA PHE A 155 0.76 27.82 0.22
C PHE A 155 2.04 28.36 0.87
N ASP A 156 2.00 29.59 1.38
CA ASP A 156 3.07 30.12 2.23
C ASP A 156 3.05 29.48 3.63
N GLU A 157 4.15 29.64 4.38
CA GLU A 157 4.30 29.09 5.74
C GLU A 157 3.32 29.71 6.76
N THR A 158 2.54 30.72 6.38
CA THR A 158 1.52 31.38 7.21
C THR A 158 0.11 30.80 7.04
N VAL A 159 -0.09 29.80 6.16
CA VAL A 159 -1.39 29.15 5.96
C VAL A 159 -1.95 28.54 7.24
N THR A 160 -3.26 28.65 7.45
CA THR A 160 -3.92 28.05 8.63
C THR A 160 -4.29 26.58 8.38
N GLN A 161 -4.50 25.83 9.46
CA GLN A 161 -4.91 24.42 9.36
C GLN A 161 -6.28 24.27 8.67
N GLU A 162 -7.21 25.19 8.93
CA GLU A 162 -8.54 25.21 8.32
C GLU A 162 -8.46 25.41 6.79
N GLN A 163 -7.55 26.26 6.32
CA GLN A 163 -7.32 26.48 4.89
C GLN A 163 -6.78 25.23 4.19
N LEU A 164 -5.88 24.48 4.85
CA LEU A 164 -5.38 23.20 4.32
C LEU A 164 -6.46 22.11 4.32
N LEU A 165 -7.18 21.95 5.42
CA LEU A 165 -8.26 20.95 5.53
C LEU A 165 -9.37 21.21 4.50
N ALA A 166 -9.79 22.47 4.32
CA ALA A 166 -10.72 22.85 3.26
C ALA A 166 -10.17 22.52 1.85
N THR A 167 -8.87 22.73 1.63
CA THR A 167 -8.22 22.41 0.34
C THR A 167 -8.13 20.90 0.10
N VAL A 168 -7.86 20.09 1.13
CA VAL A 168 -7.88 18.62 1.00
C VAL A 168 -9.31 18.15 0.70
N GLU A 169 -10.33 18.75 1.33
CA GLU A 169 -11.73 18.40 1.07
C GLU A 169 -12.23 18.81 -0.33
N GLU A 170 -11.80 19.96 -0.87
CA GLU A 170 -11.99 20.27 -2.30
C GLU A 170 -11.44 19.17 -3.21
N LEU A 171 -10.24 18.66 -2.88
CA LEU A 171 -9.55 17.64 -3.66
C LEU A 171 -10.14 16.23 -3.43
N ASN A 172 -10.72 15.96 -2.26
CA ASN A 172 -11.55 14.76 -2.01
C ASN A 172 -12.81 14.79 -2.89
N ALA A 173 -13.47 15.95 -2.99
CA ALA A 173 -14.69 16.12 -3.78
C ALA A 173 -14.47 16.12 -5.31
N ASP A 174 -13.33 16.60 -5.81
CA ASP A 174 -13.08 16.68 -7.27
C ASP A 174 -12.96 15.28 -7.92
N PRO A 175 -13.87 14.88 -8.83
CA PRO A 175 -13.86 13.57 -9.47
C PRO A 175 -12.73 13.42 -10.52
N ARG A 176 -12.02 14.50 -10.86
CA ARG A 176 -10.82 14.45 -11.71
C ARG A 176 -9.59 14.03 -10.91
N ILE A 177 -9.59 14.23 -9.60
CA ILE A 177 -8.48 13.90 -8.71
C ILE A 177 -8.67 12.48 -8.18
N HIS A 178 -7.70 11.63 -8.48
CA HIS A 178 -7.66 10.21 -8.14
C HIS A 178 -6.63 9.91 -7.03
N GLY A 179 -5.63 10.80 -6.86
CA GLY A 179 -4.68 10.76 -5.76
C GLY A 179 -4.38 12.16 -5.23
N ILE A 180 -4.16 12.27 -3.92
CA ILE A 180 -3.77 13.50 -3.22
C ILE A 180 -2.44 13.22 -2.51
N LEU A 181 -1.51 14.16 -2.61
CA LEU A 181 -0.23 14.13 -1.92
C LEU A 181 0.01 15.44 -1.18
N VAL A 182 0.20 15.37 0.14
CA VAL A 182 0.61 16.51 0.97
C VAL A 182 2.11 16.40 1.24
N GLN A 183 2.90 17.38 0.80
CA GLN A 183 4.35 17.33 0.94
C GLN A 183 4.80 17.73 2.35
N LEU A 184 5.19 16.72 3.13
CA LEU A 184 5.78 16.87 4.47
C LEU A 184 7.25 17.37 4.42
N PRO A 185 7.78 17.96 5.51
CA PRO A 185 7.07 18.34 6.73
C PRO A 185 6.29 19.65 6.57
N LEU A 186 5.20 19.80 7.31
CA LEU A 186 4.40 21.03 7.39
C LEU A 186 4.99 22.02 8.42
N PRO A 187 4.57 23.30 8.40
CA PRO A 187 4.85 24.26 9.46
C PRO A 187 4.37 23.79 10.86
N ARG A 188 5.11 24.16 11.91
CA ARG A 188 4.94 23.65 13.28
C ARG A 188 3.60 23.98 13.96
N HIS A 189 2.80 24.89 13.41
CA HIS A 189 1.48 25.26 13.93
C HIS A 189 0.34 24.47 13.27
N ILE A 190 0.66 23.50 12.41
CA ILE A 190 -0.29 22.67 11.67
C ILE A 190 -0.12 21.22 12.13
N ASP A 191 -1.24 20.57 12.47
CA ASP A 191 -1.27 19.15 12.80
C ASP A 191 -1.14 18.31 11.51
N GLU A 192 0.05 17.74 11.30
CA GLU A 192 0.33 16.84 10.17
C GLU A 192 -0.58 15.60 10.17
N ALA A 193 -0.95 15.06 11.33
CA ALA A 193 -1.81 13.90 11.42
C ALA A 193 -3.23 14.25 10.98
N ALA A 194 -3.80 15.35 11.49
CA ALA A 194 -5.14 15.81 11.10
C ALA A 194 -5.24 16.11 9.59
N VAL A 195 -4.19 16.69 8.99
CA VAL A 195 -4.17 16.94 7.53
C VAL A 195 -4.06 15.64 6.73
N LEU A 196 -3.23 14.68 7.14
CA LEU A 196 -3.10 13.39 6.46
C LEU A 196 -4.35 12.51 6.62
N GLU A 197 -4.98 12.50 7.80
CA GLU A 197 -6.21 11.77 8.09
C GLU A 197 -7.43 12.36 7.34
N SER A 198 -7.38 13.64 6.93
CA SER A 198 -8.41 14.24 6.07
C SER A 198 -8.36 13.78 4.61
N ILE A 199 -7.29 13.11 4.17
CA ILE A 199 -7.21 12.54 2.82
C ILE A 199 -8.08 11.27 2.75
N ALA A 200 -9.05 11.24 1.83
CA ALA A 200 -9.86 10.05 1.63
C ALA A 200 -8.98 8.83 1.28
N VAL A 201 -9.18 7.68 1.95
CA VAL A 201 -8.34 6.47 1.83
C VAL A 201 -8.20 5.96 0.38
N ALA A 202 -9.20 6.21 -0.47
CA ALA A 202 -9.18 5.89 -1.91
C ALA A 202 -8.35 6.86 -2.77
N LYS A 203 -7.90 7.99 -2.21
CA LYS A 203 -6.99 8.99 -2.82
C LYS A 203 -5.66 9.14 -2.06
N ASP A 204 -5.48 8.47 -0.93
CA ASP A 204 -4.20 8.35 -0.20
C ASP A 204 -3.20 7.54 -1.03
N VAL A 205 -2.50 8.21 -1.95
CA VAL A 205 -1.53 7.56 -2.86
C VAL A 205 -0.11 7.47 -2.29
N ASP A 206 0.21 8.22 -1.23
CA ASP A 206 1.47 8.03 -0.48
C ASP A 206 1.36 6.87 0.54
N GLY A 207 0.13 6.40 0.84
CA GLY A 207 -0.16 5.17 1.59
C GLY A 207 -0.10 5.30 3.11
N PHE A 208 -0.29 6.52 3.65
CA PHE A 208 -0.06 6.84 5.06
C PHE A 208 -1.31 6.75 5.95
N SER A 209 -2.51 6.57 5.38
CA SER A 209 -3.72 6.40 6.18
C SER A 209 -3.65 5.12 7.04
N ALA A 210 -4.16 5.21 8.27
CA ALA A 210 -4.17 4.07 9.20
C ALA A 210 -4.93 2.86 8.65
N GLU A 211 -5.90 3.06 7.75
CA GLU A 211 -6.64 2.00 7.06
C GLU A 211 -5.77 1.27 6.02
N ASN A 212 -4.99 1.98 5.19
CA ASN A 212 -4.04 1.35 4.27
C ASN A 212 -2.92 0.61 5.01
N ILE A 213 -2.35 1.21 6.07
CA ILE A 213 -1.36 0.54 6.93
C ILE A 213 -1.97 -0.71 7.62
N GLY A 214 -3.20 -0.61 8.13
CA GLY A 214 -3.90 -1.72 8.77
C GLY A 214 -4.16 -2.87 7.80
N ARG A 215 -4.72 -2.58 6.62
CA ARG A 215 -4.94 -3.58 5.55
C ARG A 215 -3.64 -4.26 5.10
N MET A 216 -2.55 -3.50 4.95
CA MET A 216 -1.21 -4.04 4.62
C MET A 216 -0.71 -5.06 5.66
N CYS A 217 -0.99 -4.86 6.95
CA CYS A 217 -0.54 -5.74 8.03
C CYS A 217 -1.43 -6.99 8.25
N LEU A 218 -2.70 -6.96 7.83
CA LEU A 218 -3.67 -8.04 8.08
C LEU A 218 -3.59 -9.16 7.03
N ARG A 219 -2.80 -10.21 7.30
CA ARG A 219 -2.80 -11.43 6.46
C ARG A 219 -4.22 -12.02 6.37
N GLY A 220 -4.78 -12.04 5.16
CA GLY A 220 -6.13 -12.53 4.88
C GLY A 220 -7.27 -11.50 5.00
N GLY A 221 -6.95 -10.23 5.30
CA GLY A 221 -7.90 -9.12 5.26
C GLY A 221 -8.15 -8.60 3.83
N GLU A 222 -8.84 -7.46 3.75
CA GLU A 222 -8.92 -6.69 2.50
C GLU A 222 -7.53 -6.15 2.11
N PRO A 223 -7.15 -6.17 0.82
CA PRO A 223 -5.87 -5.59 0.38
C PRO A 223 -5.90 -4.07 0.50
N PRO A 224 -4.77 -3.41 0.86
CA PRO A 224 -4.68 -1.96 0.92
C PRO A 224 -4.88 -1.33 -0.47
N LEU A 225 -5.43 -0.12 -0.51
CA LEU A 225 -5.67 0.61 -1.77
C LEU A 225 -4.37 1.25 -2.28
N ALA A 226 -3.47 1.65 -1.37
CA ALA A 226 -2.11 2.06 -1.66
C ALA A 226 -1.14 1.47 -0.64
N LEU A 227 0.13 1.32 -1.03
CA LEU A 227 1.22 0.95 -0.13
C LEU A 227 2.14 2.16 0.07
N PRO A 228 2.73 2.34 1.27
CA PRO A 228 3.73 3.38 1.53
C PRO A 228 4.79 3.47 0.44
N CYS A 229 4.86 4.63 -0.25
CA CYS A 229 5.62 4.79 -1.50
C CYS A 229 7.09 4.37 -1.41
N THR A 230 7.82 4.80 -0.37
CA THR A 230 9.24 4.45 -0.20
C THR A 230 9.42 2.95 0.12
N PRO A 231 8.73 2.36 1.12
CA PRO A 231 8.71 0.91 1.35
C PRO A 231 8.36 0.06 0.12
N ALA A 232 7.32 0.43 -0.63
CA ALA A 232 6.93 -0.24 -1.86
C ALA A 232 8.02 -0.13 -2.95
N GLY A 233 8.64 1.06 -3.08
CA GLY A 233 9.79 1.27 -3.95
C GLY A 233 11.00 0.39 -3.58
N CYS A 234 11.28 0.20 -2.28
CA CYS A 234 12.33 -0.73 -1.83
C CYS A 234 12.03 -2.18 -2.25
N VAL A 235 10.77 -2.62 -2.15
CA VAL A 235 10.33 -3.95 -2.62
C VAL A 235 10.47 -4.07 -4.14
N GLU A 236 10.01 -3.08 -4.91
CA GLU A 236 10.11 -3.04 -6.37
C GLU A 236 11.56 -3.13 -6.86
N LEU A 237 12.49 -2.41 -6.19
CA LEU A 237 13.92 -2.47 -6.46
C LEU A 237 14.50 -3.87 -6.22
N LEU A 238 14.09 -4.56 -5.16
CA LEU A 238 14.52 -5.93 -4.87
C LEU A 238 13.95 -6.92 -5.90
N GLN A 239 12.66 -6.80 -6.22
CA GLN A 239 11.97 -7.66 -7.19
C GLN A 239 12.55 -7.52 -8.61
N ARG A 240 12.70 -6.30 -9.14
CA ARG A 240 13.33 -6.09 -10.47
C ARG A 240 14.84 -6.36 -10.51
N SER A 241 15.48 -6.49 -9.35
CA SER A 241 16.86 -6.99 -9.24
C SER A 241 16.94 -8.51 -9.06
N GLU A 242 15.81 -9.22 -9.04
CA GLU A 242 15.70 -10.67 -8.81
C GLU A 242 16.21 -11.12 -7.43
N ILE A 243 16.28 -10.20 -6.46
CA ILE A 243 16.79 -10.46 -5.11
C ILE A 243 15.70 -11.14 -4.29
N GLN A 244 15.79 -12.47 -4.19
CA GLN A 244 14.96 -13.27 -3.28
C GLN A 244 15.16 -12.82 -1.83
N VAL A 245 14.07 -12.66 -1.07
CA VAL A 245 14.07 -12.31 0.37
C VAL A 245 13.44 -13.37 1.27
N ALA A 246 12.61 -14.26 0.72
CA ALA A 246 11.98 -15.34 1.47
C ALA A 246 13.04 -16.21 2.18
N GLY A 247 12.83 -16.46 3.48
CA GLY A 247 13.74 -17.22 4.33
C GLY A 247 15.06 -16.53 4.70
N LYS A 248 15.26 -15.24 4.39
CA LYS A 248 16.47 -14.49 4.80
C LYS A 248 16.27 -13.75 6.12
N GLU A 249 17.33 -13.63 6.94
CA GLU A 249 17.36 -12.62 8.01
C GLU A 249 17.61 -11.23 7.40
N VAL A 250 16.78 -10.25 7.78
CA VAL A 250 16.84 -8.86 7.27
C VAL A 250 16.78 -7.88 8.45
N VAL A 251 17.60 -6.82 8.40
CA VAL A 251 17.70 -5.82 9.48
C VAL A 251 17.25 -4.46 8.97
N VAL A 252 16.14 -3.96 9.51
CA VAL A 252 15.64 -2.61 9.21
C VAL A 252 16.15 -1.64 10.27
N LEU A 253 16.86 -0.60 9.83
CA LEU A 253 17.43 0.43 10.71
C LEU A 253 16.48 1.64 10.71
N GLY A 254 15.64 1.71 11.73
CA GLY A 254 14.60 2.74 11.87
C GLY A 254 13.21 2.13 12.05
N ARG A 255 12.35 2.84 12.78
CA ARG A 255 10.95 2.45 13.06
C ARG A 255 9.96 3.59 12.85
N SER A 256 10.22 4.43 11.84
CA SER A 256 9.31 5.51 11.44
C SER A 256 8.00 4.94 10.88
N ASN A 257 6.89 5.62 11.13
CA ASN A 257 5.55 5.22 10.66
C ASN A 257 5.50 5.17 9.12
N ILE A 258 6.20 6.09 8.45
CA ILE A 258 6.17 6.27 7.00
C ILE A 258 7.15 5.37 6.21
N VAL A 259 8.19 4.81 6.85
CA VAL A 259 9.17 3.94 6.15
C VAL A 259 9.60 2.72 6.96
N GLY A 260 10.13 2.90 8.17
CA GLY A 260 10.76 1.81 8.93
C GLY A 260 9.80 0.68 9.31
N MET A 261 8.64 1.01 9.85
CA MET A 261 7.64 -0.01 10.20
C MET A 261 6.99 -0.66 8.97
N PRO A 262 6.54 0.07 7.93
CA PRO A 262 5.94 -0.57 6.77
C PRO A 262 6.91 -1.42 5.95
N VAL A 263 8.17 -1.01 5.76
CA VAL A 263 9.13 -1.83 5.00
C VAL A 263 9.42 -3.15 5.71
N ALA A 264 9.45 -3.15 7.05
CA ALA A 264 9.57 -4.36 7.84
C ALA A 264 8.37 -5.30 7.63
N HIS A 265 7.14 -4.78 7.64
CA HIS A 265 5.94 -5.59 7.40
C HIS A 265 5.83 -6.10 5.96
N LEU A 266 6.20 -5.30 4.96
CA LEU A 266 6.26 -5.76 3.56
C LEU A 266 7.26 -6.91 3.40
N LEU A 267 8.46 -6.80 3.98
CA LEU A 267 9.46 -7.87 3.94
C LEU A 267 9.00 -9.13 4.70
N GLN A 268 8.29 -8.98 5.83
CA GLN A 268 7.63 -10.10 6.53
C GLN A 268 6.48 -10.74 5.71
N SER A 269 5.82 -9.97 4.84
CA SER A 269 4.79 -10.50 3.91
C SER A 269 5.42 -11.26 2.74
N MET A 270 6.67 -10.95 2.40
CA MET A 270 7.54 -11.69 1.47
C MET A 270 8.35 -12.81 2.17
N ASP A 271 7.86 -13.26 3.34
CA ASP A 271 8.40 -14.36 4.15
C ASP A 271 9.89 -14.20 4.57
N ALA A 272 10.37 -12.96 4.75
CA ALA A 272 11.66 -12.68 5.37
C ALA A 272 11.58 -12.62 6.92
N THR A 273 12.63 -13.05 7.60
CA THR A 273 12.80 -12.93 9.05
C THR A 273 13.35 -11.55 9.39
N VAL A 274 12.47 -10.60 9.71
CA VAL A 274 12.86 -9.19 9.90
C VAL A 274 13.10 -8.82 11.36
N THR A 275 14.29 -8.28 11.64
CA THR A 275 14.62 -7.59 12.90
C THR A 275 14.54 -6.08 12.69
N VAL A 276 13.82 -5.36 13.55
CA VAL A 276 13.71 -3.89 13.50
C VAL A 276 14.54 -3.28 14.62
N CYS A 277 15.48 -2.41 14.27
CA CYS A 277 16.37 -1.73 15.21
C CYS A 277 16.14 -0.21 15.22
N HIS A 278 16.55 0.46 16.29
CA HIS A 278 16.35 1.89 16.49
C HIS A 278 17.36 2.48 17.47
N SER A 279 17.31 3.80 17.71
CA SER A 279 18.20 4.57 18.61
C SER A 279 18.16 4.20 20.12
N ARG A 280 17.51 3.08 20.48
CA ARG A 280 17.52 2.50 21.83
C ARG A 280 17.77 0.97 21.81
N THR A 281 18.18 0.42 20.67
CA THR A 281 18.59 -0.99 20.55
C THR A 281 19.97 -1.16 21.16
N ALA A 282 20.10 -2.05 22.15
CA ALA A 282 21.40 -2.40 22.73
C ALA A 282 22.26 -3.17 21.71
N ASP A 283 23.56 -2.84 21.67
CA ASP A 283 24.53 -3.38 20.72
C ASP A 283 24.04 -3.42 19.26
N LEU A 284 23.70 -2.22 18.75
CA LEU A 284 23.28 -2.03 17.36
C LEU A 284 24.29 -2.60 16.34
N PRO A 285 25.63 -2.48 16.53
CA PRO A 285 26.60 -3.15 15.65
C PRO A 285 26.43 -4.68 15.61
N ALA A 286 26.26 -5.36 16.75
CA ALA A 286 26.05 -6.81 16.75
C ALA A 286 24.70 -7.22 16.12
N GLN A 287 23.64 -6.41 16.25
CA GLN A 287 22.38 -6.69 15.54
C GLN A 287 22.53 -6.51 14.01
N ALA A 288 23.25 -5.47 13.56
CA ALA A 288 23.46 -5.20 12.14
C ALA A 288 24.46 -6.16 11.47
N ALA A 289 25.45 -6.66 12.22
CA ALA A 289 26.46 -7.61 11.75
C ALA A 289 26.06 -9.08 11.93
N ARG A 290 24.84 -9.36 12.40
CA ARG A 290 24.36 -10.72 12.70
C ARG A 290 24.29 -11.59 11.42
N PRO A 291 25.03 -12.72 11.35
CA PRO A 291 24.95 -13.62 10.20
C PRO A 291 23.67 -14.48 10.26
N PRO A 292 23.09 -14.85 9.10
CA PRO A 292 21.79 -15.53 9.00
C PRO A 292 21.78 -17.01 9.43
N ASP A 293 22.85 -17.52 10.03
CA ASP A 293 23.07 -18.96 10.28
C ASP A 293 22.52 -19.47 11.63
N ARG A 294 21.70 -18.67 12.35
CA ARG A 294 21.15 -19.09 13.65
C ARG A 294 19.98 -20.06 13.50
N LYS A 295 20.30 -21.35 13.40
CA LYS A 295 19.35 -22.49 13.40
C LYS A 295 18.15 -22.24 14.34
N ALA A 296 16.96 -22.10 13.77
CA ALA A 296 15.72 -21.92 14.53
C ALA A 296 15.28 -23.24 15.17
N SER A 297 15.85 -23.58 16.32
CA SER A 297 15.66 -24.85 17.04
C SER A 297 14.31 -24.99 17.76
N ALA A 298 13.21 -24.68 17.05
CA ALA A 298 11.85 -24.66 17.57
C ALA A 298 10.79 -25.31 16.65
N LEU A 299 11.14 -25.65 15.41
CA LEU A 299 10.34 -26.51 14.52
C LEU A 299 11.23 -27.62 13.94
N PRO A 300 10.78 -28.89 13.93
CA PRO A 300 11.41 -29.93 13.14
C PRO A 300 11.17 -29.70 11.63
N ASP A 301 11.99 -30.35 10.81
CA ASP A 301 11.77 -30.61 9.38
C ASP A 301 11.76 -29.43 8.38
N LEU A 302 12.38 -28.29 8.72
CA LEU A 302 12.75 -27.26 7.73
C LEU A 302 14.21 -27.41 7.24
N PRO A 303 14.46 -27.60 5.93
CA PRO A 303 15.82 -27.80 5.41
C PRO A 303 16.64 -26.51 5.40
N THR A 304 17.69 -26.45 6.22
CA THR A 304 18.59 -25.30 6.32
C THR A 304 19.38 -25.07 5.04
N ARG A 305 19.05 -24.00 4.30
CA ARG A 305 19.89 -23.45 3.23
C ARG A 305 20.57 -22.18 3.72
N SER A 306 21.90 -22.09 3.59
CA SER A 306 22.63 -20.85 3.91
C SER A 306 22.25 -19.75 2.91
N CYS A 307 21.95 -18.56 3.44
CA CYS A 307 21.29 -17.48 2.72
C CYS A 307 21.99 -16.14 2.99
N THR A 308 23.27 -16.05 2.63
CA THR A 308 24.24 -15.00 3.00
C THR A 308 23.96 -13.60 2.40
N HIS A 309 22.84 -12.98 2.75
CA HIS A 309 22.43 -11.65 2.27
C HIS A 309 21.66 -10.89 3.37
N ALA A 310 22.38 -10.25 4.30
CA ALA A 310 21.77 -9.26 5.19
C ALA A 310 21.48 -7.97 4.39
N ILE A 311 20.20 -7.60 4.27
CA ILE A 311 19.78 -6.35 3.61
C ILE A 311 19.60 -5.28 4.70
N ALA A 312 20.59 -4.41 4.86
CA ALA A 312 20.51 -3.27 5.78
C ALA A 312 19.79 -2.09 5.09
N LEU A 313 18.47 -2.00 5.28
CA LEU A 313 17.68 -0.86 4.82
C LEU A 313 17.81 0.29 5.83
N HIS A 314 18.74 1.21 5.54
CA HIS A 314 18.92 2.45 6.27
C HIS A 314 18.07 3.57 5.65
N CYS A 315 16.81 3.64 6.08
CA CYS A 315 15.88 4.66 5.62
C CYS A 315 16.04 5.95 6.45
N LEU A 316 16.64 6.96 5.83
CA LEU A 316 16.76 8.33 6.36
C LEU A 316 15.39 9.02 6.44
#